data_AF-A0A5A9ZWQ5-F1
#
_entry.id   AF-A0A5A9ZWQ5-F1
#
_cell.length_a   1.000
_cell.length_b   1.000
_cell.length_c   1.000
_cell.angle_alpha   90.00
_cell.angle_beta   90.00
_cell.angle_gamma   90.00
#
_symmetry.space_group_name_H-M   'P 1'
#
loop_
_entity.id
_entity.type
_entity.pdbx_description
1 polymer ?
#
loop_
_entity_poly.entity_id
_entity_poly.type
_entity_poly.pdbx_seq_one_letter_code
_entity_poly.pdbx_strand_id
1 'polypeptide(L)'
;MARWDPGAEQRLKRAALELFLERGYDHVTVTHIAERAGLTRRSYFRYFPDKREVLFAGSERLPPALAEAVLAAHPDAAPLAAALNAFARVGAQLAVQVDGAAERRAVIDASPELQERERTKAVAITEAIRDALKQRQVKPETAELVAQLATMVFGNAFRHWIESKGHASFGSCLHAVTDELRVTLAVSGRADSSG
;
A
#
# COMPACT_ATOMS: atom_id res chain seq x y z
N MET A 1 13.75 21.32 25.15
CA MET A 1 13.85 20.50 23.92
C MET A 1 13.05 19.24 24.15
N ALA A 2 11.93 19.03 23.44
CA ALA A 2 11.07 17.87 23.67
C ALA A 2 11.82 16.60 23.28
N ARG A 3 12.11 15.75 24.27
CA ARG A 3 12.68 14.42 24.10
C ARG A 3 11.65 13.61 23.29
N TRP A 4 11.92 13.44 21.99
CA TRP A 4 11.12 12.58 21.12
C TRP A 4 11.11 11.18 21.73
N ASP A 5 9.92 10.66 22.01
CA ASP A 5 9.76 9.27 22.44
C ASP A 5 9.62 8.42 21.17
N PRO A 6 10.67 7.68 20.77
CA PRO A 6 10.67 6.91 19.52
C PRO A 6 9.56 5.85 19.48
N GLY A 7 8.97 5.48 20.63
CA GLY A 7 7.85 4.54 20.70
C GLY A 7 6.47 5.18 20.59
N ALA A 8 6.35 6.51 20.63
CA ALA A 8 5.06 7.20 20.72
C ALA A 8 4.18 6.96 19.49
N GLU A 9 4.74 7.05 18.29
CA GLU A 9 4.01 6.79 17.04
C GLU A 9 3.48 5.35 17.01
N GLN A 10 4.33 4.37 17.37
CA GLN A 10 3.93 2.97 17.37
C GLN A 10 2.85 2.67 18.44
N ARG A 11 2.91 3.31 19.61
CA ARG A 11 1.86 3.20 20.62
C ARG A 11 0.53 3.79 20.13
N LEU A 12 0.56 4.93 19.44
CA LEU A 12 -0.64 5.52 18.84
C LEU A 12 -1.25 4.60 17.78
N LYS A 13 -0.43 4.01 16.90
CA LYS A 13 -0.89 3.06 15.88
C LYS A 13 -1.55 1.84 16.49
N ARG A 14 -0.91 1.24 17.49
CA ARG A 14 -1.46 0.08 18.21
C ARG A 14 -2.77 0.42 18.92
N ALA A 15 -2.78 1.51 19.70
CA ALA A 15 -3.96 1.97 20.41
C ALA A 15 -5.14 2.26 19.47
N ALA A 16 -4.88 2.87 18.31
CA ALA A 16 -5.90 3.13 17.30
C ALA A 16 -6.50 1.84 16.76
N LEU A 17 -5.64 0.89 16.38
CA LEU A 17 -6.07 -0.38 15.81
C LEU A 17 -6.92 -1.19 16.81
N GLU A 18 -6.46 -1.32 18.05
CA GLU A 18 -7.21 -1.97 19.13
C GLU A 18 -8.58 -1.32 19.35
N LEU A 19 -8.63 0.01 19.47
CA LEU A 19 -9.89 0.73 19.69
C LEU A 19 -10.85 0.60 18.51
N PHE A 20 -10.35 0.64 17.27
CA PHE A 20 -11.19 0.46 16.09
C PHE A 20 -11.77 -0.94 16.00
N LEU A 21 -11.02 -1.97 16.39
CA LEU A 21 -11.54 -3.34 16.49
C LEU A 21 -12.53 -3.51 17.65
N GLU A 22 -12.27 -2.89 18.81
CA GLU A 22 -13.12 -2.99 20.01
C GLU A 22 -14.47 -2.28 19.82
N ARG A 23 -14.47 -1.11 19.18
CA ARG A 23 -15.61 -0.17 19.22
C ARG A 23 -16.14 0.23 17.85
N GLY A 24 -15.47 -0.17 16.77
CA GLY A 24 -15.73 0.34 15.43
C GLY A 24 -15.10 1.72 15.18
N TYR A 25 -14.70 1.97 13.94
CA TYR A 25 -14.01 3.20 13.53
C TYR A 25 -14.81 4.48 13.85
N ASP A 26 -16.13 4.46 13.66
CA ASP A 26 -16.98 5.64 13.82
C ASP A 26 -17.12 6.10 15.28
N HIS A 27 -17.05 5.17 16.24
CA HIS A 27 -17.20 5.44 17.66
C HIS A 27 -15.89 5.84 18.37
N VAL A 28 -14.77 5.86 17.65
CA VAL A 28 -13.45 6.20 18.20
C VAL A 28 -13.05 7.62 17.81
N THR A 29 -12.51 8.35 18.79
CA THR A 29 -12.00 9.72 18.63
C THR A 29 -10.48 9.75 18.81
N VAL A 30 -9.83 10.79 18.28
CA VAL A 30 -8.38 11.03 18.52
C VAL A 30 -8.03 11.15 20.01
N THR A 31 -8.97 11.60 20.84
CA THR A 31 -8.79 11.68 22.29
C THR A 31 -8.71 10.28 22.89
N HIS A 32 -9.64 9.38 22.54
CA HIS A 32 -9.62 7.99 23.00
C HIS A 32 -8.30 7.30 22.66
N ILE A 33 -7.81 7.51 21.42
CA ILE A 33 -6.55 6.93 20.94
C ILE A 33 -5.36 7.49 21.74
N ALA A 34 -5.30 8.80 21.91
CA ALA A 34 -4.22 9.44 22.65
C ALA A 34 -4.17 8.94 24.10
N GLU A 35 -5.31 8.92 24.79
CA GLU A 35 -5.43 8.44 26.17
C GLU A 35 -4.99 6.98 26.31
N ARG A 36 -5.45 6.10 25.41
CA ARG A 36 -5.04 4.68 25.37
C ARG A 36 -3.52 4.52 25.16
N ALA A 37 -2.90 5.40 24.39
CA ALA A 37 -1.45 5.41 24.15
C ALA A 37 -0.64 6.10 25.25
N GLY A 38 -1.29 6.62 26.30
CA GLY A 38 -0.66 7.39 27.38
C GLY A 38 -0.17 8.77 26.95
N LEU A 39 -0.82 9.38 25.96
CA LEU A 39 -0.45 10.66 25.36
C LEU A 39 -1.63 11.65 25.41
N THR A 40 -1.31 12.93 25.20
CA THR A 40 -2.35 13.96 25.10
C THR A 40 -2.85 14.10 23.66
N ARG A 41 -4.09 14.60 23.48
CA ARG A 41 -4.63 14.97 22.16
C ARG A 41 -3.70 15.91 21.38
N ARG A 42 -3.06 16.87 22.06
CA ARG A 42 -2.04 17.75 21.45
C ARG A 42 -0.83 16.98 20.92
N SER A 43 -0.43 15.92 21.61
CA SER A 43 0.69 15.06 21.18
C SER A 43 0.29 14.22 19.97
N TYR A 44 -0.94 13.69 19.93
CA TYR A 44 -1.47 12.97 18.76
C TYR A 44 -1.32 13.78 17.47
N PHE A 45 -1.77 15.05 17.49
CA PHE A 45 -1.71 15.93 16.31
C PHE A 45 -0.30 16.30 15.84
N ARG A 46 0.74 15.99 16.61
CA ARG A 46 2.13 16.10 16.13
C ARG A 46 2.51 14.97 15.18
N TYR A 47 1.82 13.83 15.26
CA TYR A 47 2.08 12.65 14.43
C TYR A 47 1.07 12.53 13.30
N PHE A 48 -0.23 12.72 13.60
CA PHE A 48 -1.30 12.48 12.64
C PHE A 48 -2.28 13.66 12.59
N PRO A 49 -2.67 14.13 11.40
CA PRO A 49 -3.60 15.24 11.27
C PRO A 49 -5.03 14.86 11.66
N ASP A 50 -5.41 13.59 11.52
CA ASP A 50 -6.74 13.07 11.86
C ASP A 50 -6.67 11.59 12.33
N LYS A 51 -7.83 11.01 12.70
CA LYS A 51 -7.92 9.61 13.17
C LYS A 51 -7.72 8.57 12.06
N ARG A 52 -7.86 8.95 10.80
CA ARG A 52 -7.73 8.06 9.64
C ARG A 52 -6.27 7.87 9.29
N GLU A 53 -5.47 8.94 9.30
CA GLU A 53 -4.07 8.87 8.89
C GLU A 53 -3.22 7.94 9.77
N VAL A 54 -3.64 7.64 11.01
CA VAL A 54 -2.93 6.66 11.86
C VAL A 54 -2.89 5.26 11.23
N LEU A 55 -3.91 4.87 10.46
CA LEU A 55 -3.94 3.60 9.72
C LEU A 55 -3.09 3.65 8.45
N PHE A 56 -2.67 4.82 8.01
CA PHE A 56 -1.86 5.01 6.81
C PHE A 56 -0.46 5.55 7.12
N ALA A 57 -0.07 5.55 8.39
CA ALA A 57 1.25 5.99 8.84
C ALA A 57 2.38 5.25 8.09
N GLY A 58 3.29 6.01 7.46
CA GLY A 58 4.40 5.47 6.67
C GLY A 58 4.07 5.25 5.20
N SER A 59 2.79 5.27 4.80
CA SER A 59 2.37 5.12 3.40
C SER A 59 2.82 6.28 2.51
N GLU A 60 3.04 7.45 3.09
CA GLU A 60 3.56 8.64 2.39
C GLU A 60 4.96 8.43 1.80
N ARG A 61 5.70 7.45 2.32
CA ARG A 61 7.05 7.09 1.85
C ARG A 61 7.01 6.14 0.65
N LEU A 62 5.86 5.53 0.36
CA LEU A 62 5.73 4.53 -0.70
C LEU A 62 5.84 5.13 -2.10
N PRO A 63 5.11 6.21 -2.47
CA PRO A 63 5.24 6.80 -3.79
C PRO A 63 6.69 7.16 -4.17
N PRO A 64 7.47 7.91 -3.36
CA PRO A 64 8.85 8.23 -3.72
C PRO A 64 9.74 6.99 -3.75
N ALA A 65 9.61 6.04 -2.80
CA ALA A 65 10.41 4.82 -2.80
C ALA A 65 10.15 3.94 -4.04
N LEU A 66 8.89 3.87 -4.50
CA LEU A 66 8.53 3.15 -5.72
C LEU A 66 9.06 3.84 -6.96
N ALA A 67 8.97 5.18 -7.04
CA ALA A 67 9.54 5.94 -8.13
C ALA A 67 11.06 5.73 -8.23
N GLU A 68 11.78 5.84 -7.11
CA GLU A 68 13.23 5.58 -7.03
C GLU A 68 13.57 4.15 -7.48
N ALA A 69 12.81 3.16 -7.02
CA ALA A 69 13.03 1.76 -7.39
C ALA A 69 12.78 1.50 -8.89
N VAL A 70 11.81 2.19 -9.51
CA VAL A 70 11.58 2.13 -10.96
C VAL A 70 12.73 2.79 -11.71
N LEU A 71 13.19 3.96 -11.29
CA LEU A 71 14.31 4.68 -11.90
C LEU A 71 15.63 3.89 -11.81
N ALA A 72 15.83 3.16 -10.71
CA ALA A 72 17.01 2.32 -10.48
C ALA A 72 16.96 0.96 -11.21
N ALA A 73 15.88 0.64 -11.94
CA ALA A 73 15.78 -0.60 -12.70
C ALA A 73 16.79 -0.61 -13.87
N HIS A 74 17.19 -1.82 -14.31
CA HIS A 74 18.08 -1.98 -15.45
C HIS A 74 17.53 -1.21 -16.68
N PRO A 75 18.35 -0.49 -17.46
CA PRO A 75 17.88 0.31 -18.60
C PRO A 75 17.02 -0.50 -19.58
N ASP A 76 17.43 -1.73 -19.88
CA ASP A 76 16.72 -2.62 -20.81
C ASP A 76 15.53 -3.38 -20.19
N ALA A 77 15.22 -3.16 -18.91
CA ALA A 77 14.09 -3.81 -18.28
C ALA A 77 12.77 -3.31 -18.90
N ALA A 78 11.94 -4.26 -19.34
CA ALA A 78 10.58 -3.98 -19.81
C ALA A 78 9.81 -3.14 -18.77
N PRO A 79 9.00 -2.15 -19.19
CA PRO A 79 8.35 -1.21 -18.27
C PRO A 79 7.54 -1.88 -17.15
N LEU A 80 6.73 -2.90 -17.49
CA LEU A 80 5.94 -3.64 -16.53
C LEU A 80 6.82 -4.44 -15.55
N ALA A 81 7.91 -5.05 -16.03
CA ALA A 81 8.85 -5.75 -15.17
C ALA A 81 9.54 -4.80 -14.19
N ALA A 82 9.94 -3.60 -14.65
CA ALA A 82 10.52 -2.58 -13.77
C ALA A 82 9.56 -2.16 -12.66
N ALA A 83 8.28 -1.91 -12.99
CA ALA A 83 7.25 -1.54 -12.02
C ALA A 83 6.94 -2.68 -11.03
N LEU A 84 6.74 -3.91 -11.51
CA LEU A 84 6.46 -5.06 -10.64
C LEU A 84 7.63 -5.40 -9.73
N ASN A 85 8.87 -5.29 -10.21
CA ASN A 85 10.07 -5.49 -9.40
C ASN A 85 10.23 -4.40 -8.33
N ALA A 86 9.87 -3.14 -8.63
CA ALA A 86 9.83 -2.07 -7.64
C ALA A 86 8.83 -2.42 -6.51
N PHE A 87 7.64 -2.88 -6.87
CA PHE A 87 6.64 -3.36 -5.90
C PHE A 87 7.10 -4.57 -5.10
N ALA A 88 7.77 -5.55 -5.73
CA ALA A 88 8.30 -6.71 -5.02
C ALA A 88 9.30 -6.30 -3.93
N ARG A 89 10.20 -5.37 -4.26
CA ARG A 89 11.23 -4.88 -3.32
C ARG A 89 10.62 -4.07 -2.18
N VAL A 90 9.80 -3.07 -2.50
CA VAL A 90 9.20 -2.17 -1.49
C VAL A 90 8.15 -2.92 -0.66
N GLY A 91 7.34 -3.76 -1.30
CA GLY A 91 6.30 -4.57 -0.66
C GLY A 91 6.86 -5.63 0.31
N ALA A 92 8.01 -6.24 -0.01
CA ALA A 92 8.66 -7.17 0.92
C ALA A 92 9.13 -6.46 2.21
N GLN A 93 9.65 -5.24 2.11
CA GLN A 93 10.05 -4.44 3.27
C GLN A 93 8.84 -4.06 4.13
N LEU A 94 7.73 -3.68 3.49
CA LEU A 94 6.44 -3.45 4.14
C LEU A 94 5.96 -4.70 4.89
N ALA A 95 5.91 -5.85 4.22
CA ALA A 95 5.39 -7.10 4.77
C ALA A 95 6.12 -7.56 6.05
N VAL A 96 7.41 -7.26 6.19
CA VAL A 96 8.20 -7.54 7.40
C VAL A 96 7.85 -6.61 8.57
N GLN A 97 7.33 -5.41 8.28
CA GLN A 97 7.09 -4.34 9.25
C GLN A 97 5.62 -4.22 9.69
N VAL A 98 4.67 -4.86 8.99
CA VAL A 98 3.24 -4.73 9.29
C VAL A 98 2.79 -5.75 10.35
N ASP A 99 3.04 -5.42 11.60
CA ASP A 99 2.28 -6.01 12.71
C ASP A 99 0.81 -5.55 12.62
N GLY A 100 -0.14 -6.47 12.78
CA GLY A 100 -1.58 -6.17 12.69
C GLY A 100 -2.12 -5.93 11.26
N ALA A 101 -1.51 -6.51 10.21
CA ALA A 101 -1.92 -6.27 8.82
C ALA A 101 -3.36 -6.71 8.52
N ALA A 102 -3.78 -7.85 9.07
CA ALA A 102 -5.12 -8.41 8.89
C ALA A 102 -6.17 -7.59 9.63
N GLU A 103 -5.87 -7.20 10.86
CA GLU A 103 -6.66 -6.31 11.70
C GLU A 103 -6.88 -4.96 11.02
N ARG A 104 -5.79 -4.36 10.51
CA ARG A 104 -5.84 -3.09 9.79
C ARG A 104 -6.72 -3.20 8.55
N ARG A 105 -6.60 -4.30 7.80
CA ARG A 105 -7.43 -4.57 6.63
C ARG A 105 -8.90 -4.68 7.00
N ALA A 106 -9.23 -5.43 8.05
CA ALA A 106 -10.60 -5.58 8.53
C ALA A 106 -11.24 -4.22 8.90
N VAL A 107 -10.48 -3.33 9.57
CA VAL A 107 -10.96 -1.98 9.91
C VAL A 107 -11.22 -1.13 8.66
N ILE A 108 -10.33 -1.18 7.66
CA ILE A 108 -10.49 -0.44 6.40
C ILE A 108 -11.71 -0.95 5.63
N ASP A 109 -11.85 -2.27 5.50
CA ASP A 109 -12.94 -2.87 4.72
C ASP A 109 -14.31 -2.58 5.34
N ALA A 110 -14.39 -2.39 6.66
CA ALA A 110 -15.60 -2.04 7.40
C ALA A 110 -16.02 -0.55 7.30
N SER A 111 -15.20 0.33 6.71
CA SER A 111 -15.48 1.78 6.66
C SER A 111 -15.33 2.36 5.24
N PRO A 112 -16.41 2.85 4.60
CA PRO A 112 -16.34 3.49 3.29
C PRO A 112 -15.34 4.66 3.22
N GLU A 113 -15.29 5.48 4.28
CA GLU A 113 -14.34 6.62 4.37
C GLU A 113 -12.87 6.15 4.29
N LEU A 114 -12.55 5.04 4.96
CA LEU A 114 -11.21 4.48 4.93
C LEU A 114 -10.88 3.84 3.58
N GLN A 115 -11.86 3.19 2.94
CA GLN A 115 -11.67 2.65 1.58
C GLN A 115 -11.43 3.77 0.56
N GLU A 116 -12.20 4.86 0.62
CA GLU A 116 -11.98 6.05 -0.22
C GLU A 116 -10.57 6.61 -0.04
N ARG A 117 -10.12 6.71 1.22
CA ARG A 117 -8.76 7.16 1.51
C ARG A 117 -7.70 6.25 0.91
N GLU A 118 -7.87 4.94 1.05
CA GLU A 118 -6.93 3.96 0.50
C GLU A 118 -6.86 4.09 -1.04
N ARG A 119 -8.00 4.31 -1.70
CA ARG A 119 -8.04 4.59 -3.14
C ARG A 119 -7.27 5.86 -3.49
N THR A 120 -7.43 6.95 -2.73
CA THR A 120 -6.64 8.18 -2.94
C THR A 120 -5.13 7.93 -2.81
N LYS A 121 -4.71 7.11 -1.84
CA LYS A 121 -3.28 6.74 -1.68
C LYS A 121 -2.79 5.90 -2.86
N ALA A 122 -3.61 4.98 -3.37
CA ALA A 122 -3.29 4.17 -4.55
C ALA A 122 -3.12 5.01 -5.83
N VAL A 123 -3.89 6.11 -5.96
CA VAL A 123 -3.69 7.09 -7.04
C VAL A 123 -2.29 7.69 -6.96
N ALA A 124 -1.87 8.19 -5.79
CA ALA A 124 -0.52 8.77 -5.64
C ALA A 124 0.60 7.79 -5.97
N ILE A 125 0.44 6.50 -5.65
CA ILE A 125 1.38 5.43 -6.04
C ILE A 125 1.42 5.28 -7.57
N THR A 126 0.25 5.22 -8.21
CA THR A 126 0.14 5.09 -9.67
C THR A 126 0.80 6.27 -10.38
N GLU A 127 0.57 7.49 -9.90
CA GLU A 127 1.18 8.71 -10.44
C GLU A 127 2.70 8.67 -10.33
N ALA A 128 3.24 8.28 -9.17
CA ALA A 128 4.68 8.20 -8.97
C ALA A 128 5.36 7.18 -9.90
N ILE A 129 4.74 6.01 -10.12
CA ILE A 129 5.26 5.00 -11.05
C ILE A 129 5.19 5.49 -12.49
N ARG A 130 4.05 6.07 -12.88
CA ARG A 130 3.87 6.64 -14.22
C ARG A 130 4.95 7.68 -14.52
N ASP A 131 5.19 8.60 -13.59
CA ASP A 131 6.11 9.71 -13.80
C ASP A 131 7.56 9.21 -13.82
N ALA A 132 7.90 8.19 -13.02
CA ALA A 132 9.18 7.49 -13.11
C ALA A 132 9.37 6.75 -14.45
N LEU A 133 8.33 6.10 -14.99
CA LEU A 133 8.39 5.45 -16.29
C LEU A 133 8.56 6.46 -17.44
N LYS A 134 7.90 7.62 -17.37
CA LYS A 134 8.11 8.73 -18.33
C LYS A 134 9.55 9.23 -18.30
N GLN A 135 10.15 9.35 -17.12
CA GLN A 135 11.58 9.72 -17.00
C GLN A 135 12.50 8.68 -17.64
N ARG A 136 12.12 7.38 -17.61
CA ARG A 136 12.78 6.29 -18.37
C ARG A 136 12.44 6.28 -19.86
N GLN A 137 11.90 7.37 -20.41
CA GLN A 137 11.54 7.52 -21.82
C GLN A 137 10.48 6.53 -22.33
N VAL A 138 9.66 5.96 -21.43
CA VAL A 138 8.49 5.16 -21.82
C VAL A 138 7.41 6.11 -22.36
N LYS A 139 6.78 5.74 -23.48
CA LYS A 139 5.70 6.54 -24.08
C LYS A 139 4.59 6.82 -23.07
N PRO A 140 4.01 8.04 -23.03
CA PRO A 140 3.03 8.43 -22.01
C PRO A 140 1.84 7.47 -21.87
N GLU A 141 1.28 7.00 -22.98
CA GLU A 141 0.16 6.06 -23.02
C GLU A 141 0.54 4.68 -22.43
N THR A 142 1.76 4.23 -22.69
CA THR A 142 2.28 2.97 -22.13
C THR A 142 2.61 3.12 -20.65
N ALA A 143 3.18 4.25 -20.24
CA ALA A 143 3.50 4.53 -18.85
C ALA A 143 2.24 4.57 -17.97
N GLU A 144 1.15 5.18 -18.48
CA GLU A 144 -0.15 5.22 -17.79
C GLU A 144 -0.72 3.80 -17.60
N LEU A 145 -0.82 3.02 -18.70
CA LEU A 145 -1.33 1.64 -18.64
C LEU A 145 -0.51 0.75 -17.71
N VAL A 146 0.82 0.82 -17.81
CA VAL A 146 1.73 0.01 -16.98
C VAL A 146 1.61 0.39 -15.51
N ALA A 147 1.53 1.68 -15.18
CA ALA A 147 1.40 2.12 -13.80
C ALA A 147 0.07 1.63 -13.18
N GLN A 148 -1.04 1.78 -13.89
CA GLN A 148 -2.35 1.31 -13.44
C GLN A 148 -2.36 -0.22 -13.23
N LEU A 149 -1.82 -0.96 -14.21
CA LEU A 149 -1.76 -2.41 -14.16
C LEU A 149 -0.88 -2.92 -13.01
N ALA A 150 0.30 -2.33 -12.84
CA ALA A 150 1.20 -2.69 -11.76
C ALA A 150 0.60 -2.39 -10.37
N THR A 151 -0.07 -1.24 -10.20
CA THR A 151 -0.78 -0.91 -8.95
C THR A 151 -1.91 -1.89 -8.67
N MET A 152 -2.66 -2.32 -9.70
CA MET A 152 -3.72 -3.33 -9.55
C MET A 152 -3.15 -4.69 -9.11
N VAL A 153 -2.06 -5.14 -9.75
CA VAL A 153 -1.38 -6.39 -9.38
C VAL A 153 -0.89 -6.34 -7.95
N PHE A 154 -0.26 -5.23 -7.54
CA PHE A 154 0.19 -5.02 -6.17
C PHE A 154 -0.95 -5.09 -5.15
N GLY A 155 -2.07 -4.40 -5.41
CA GLY A 155 -3.22 -4.38 -4.50
C GLY A 155 -3.83 -5.76 -4.26
N ASN A 156 -3.96 -6.58 -5.32
CA ASN A 156 -4.43 -7.96 -5.21
C ASN A 156 -3.43 -8.86 -4.50
N ALA A 157 -2.13 -8.73 -4.82
CA ALA A 157 -1.07 -9.50 -4.16
C ALA A 157 -1.00 -9.20 -2.66
N PHE A 158 -1.16 -7.93 -2.26
CA PHE A 158 -1.17 -7.53 -0.86
C PHE A 158 -2.37 -8.10 -0.11
N ARG A 159 -3.55 -8.15 -0.75
CA ARG A 159 -4.75 -8.78 -0.18
C ARG A 159 -4.54 -10.28 0.02
N HIS A 160 -4.10 -11.00 -1.00
CA HIS A 160 -3.79 -12.43 -0.89
C HIS A 160 -2.74 -12.71 0.19
N TRP A 161 -1.73 -11.85 0.32
CA TRP A 161 -0.73 -11.97 1.37
C TRP A 161 -1.34 -11.86 2.77
N ILE A 162 -2.22 -10.88 3.01
CA ILE A 162 -2.94 -10.72 4.28
C ILE A 162 -3.82 -11.94 4.57
N GLU A 163 -4.58 -12.40 3.58
CA GLU A 163 -5.49 -13.54 3.69
C GLU A 163 -4.73 -14.86 3.93
N SER A 164 -3.48 -14.95 3.48
CA SER A 164 -2.63 -16.12 3.69
C SER A 164 -2.25 -16.35 5.15
N LYS A 165 -2.42 -15.36 6.04
CA LYS A 165 -2.10 -15.47 7.48
C LYS A 165 -0.69 -16.04 7.76
N GLY A 166 0.28 -15.70 6.92
CA GLY A 166 1.67 -16.15 7.04
C GLY A 166 1.99 -17.46 6.30
N HIS A 167 1.02 -18.10 5.65
CA HIS A 167 1.27 -19.29 4.82
C HIS A 167 1.92 -18.97 3.47
N ALA A 168 1.87 -17.70 3.02
CA ALA A 168 2.52 -17.25 1.80
C ALA A 168 3.36 -15.99 2.07
N SER A 169 4.48 -15.89 1.37
CA SER A 169 5.26 -14.64 1.32
C SER A 169 4.57 -13.63 0.40
N PHE A 170 4.80 -12.34 0.63
CA PHE A 170 4.31 -11.30 -0.28
C PHE A 170 4.81 -11.52 -1.72
N GLY A 171 6.08 -11.93 -1.89
CA GLY A 171 6.66 -12.24 -3.19
C GLY A 171 5.92 -13.37 -3.92
N SER A 172 5.58 -14.45 -3.23
CA SER A 172 4.79 -15.55 -3.82
C SER A 172 3.38 -15.09 -4.24
N CYS A 173 2.73 -14.24 -3.45
CA CYS A 173 1.43 -13.67 -3.82
C CYS A 173 1.52 -12.76 -5.04
N LEU A 174 2.58 -11.95 -5.14
CA LEU A 174 2.82 -11.07 -6.29
C LEU A 174 3.09 -11.87 -7.56
N HIS A 175 3.88 -12.94 -7.47
CA HIS A 175 4.09 -13.86 -8.59
C HIS A 175 2.77 -14.50 -9.05
N ALA A 176 1.98 -15.04 -8.12
CA ALA A 176 0.70 -15.68 -8.44
C ALA A 176 -0.25 -14.74 -9.20
N VAL A 177 -0.44 -13.51 -8.71
CA VAL A 177 -1.32 -12.52 -9.36
C VAL A 177 -0.77 -12.09 -10.72
N THR A 178 0.55 -11.96 -10.86
CA THR A 178 1.18 -11.63 -12.14
C THR A 178 0.97 -12.75 -13.17
N ASP A 179 1.08 -14.02 -12.75
CA ASP A 179 0.86 -15.17 -13.61
C ASP A 179 -0.61 -15.29 -14.02
N GLU A 180 -1.55 -15.07 -13.11
CA GLU A 180 -2.98 -15.03 -13.41
C GLU A 180 -3.33 -13.95 -14.45
N LEU A 181 -2.74 -12.75 -14.31
CA LEU A 181 -2.89 -11.68 -15.27
C LEU A 181 -2.37 -12.10 -16.66
N ARG A 182 -1.20 -12.73 -16.73
CA ARG A 182 -0.63 -13.22 -18.01
C ARG A 182 -1.52 -14.26 -18.67
N VAL A 183 -2.04 -15.22 -17.90
CA VAL A 183 -2.94 -16.26 -18.42
C VAL A 183 -4.22 -15.62 -18.97
N THR A 184 -4.83 -14.71 -18.22
CA THR A 184 -6.06 -14.02 -18.62
C THR A 184 -5.87 -13.26 -19.94
N LEU A 185 -4.77 -12.51 -20.08
CA LEU A 185 -4.47 -11.77 -21.31
C LEU A 185 -4.15 -12.69 -22.50
N ALA A 186 -3.49 -13.82 -22.27
CA ALA A 186 -3.15 -14.78 -23.32
C ALA A 186 -4.38 -15.52 -23.87
N VAL A 187 -5.40 -15.76 -23.05
CA VAL A 187 -6.67 -16.37 -23.47
C VAL A 187 -7.46 -15.43 -24.36
N SER A 188 -7.51 -14.13 -24.04
CA SER A 188 -8.17 -13.12 -24.89
C SER A 188 -7.53 -13.02 -26.29
N GLY A 189 -6.19 -13.10 -26.39
CA GLY A 189 -5.49 -13.03 -27.68
C GLY A 189 -5.73 -14.22 -28.62
N ARG A 190 -6.18 -15.37 -28.11
CA ARG A 190 -6.52 -16.55 -28.95
C ARG A 190 -7.96 -16.53 -29.48
N ALA A 191 -8.86 -15.83 -28.79
CA ALA A 191 -10.25 -15.69 -29.24
C ALA A 191 -10.36 -14.81 -30.48
N ASP A 192 -9.49 -13.80 -30.61
CA ASP A 192 -9.49 -12.85 -31.74
C ASP A 192 -8.80 -13.37 -33.02
N SER A 193 -8.03 -14.46 -32.95
CA SER A 193 -7.32 -15.03 -34.11
C SER A 193 -8.12 -16.08 -34.89
N SER A 194 -9.44 -16.19 -34.65
CA SER A 194 -10.34 -17.17 -35.29
C SER A 194 -11.43 -16.54 -36.16
N GLY A 195 -11.25 -15.28 -36.59
CA GLY A 195 -12.18 -14.53 -37.45
C GLY A 195 -11.62 -14.26 -38.84
#